data_AF-A0A9R0EHD3-F1
#
_entry.id   AF-A0A9R0EHD3-F1
#
_cell.length_a   1.000
_cell.length_b   1.000
_cell.length_c   1.000
_cell.angle_alpha   90.00
_cell.angle_beta   90.00
_cell.angle_gamma   90.00
#
_symmetry.space_group_name_H-M   'P 1'
#
loop_
_entity.id
_entity.type
_entity.pdbx_description
1 polymer ?
#
loop_
_entity_poly.entity_id
_entity_poly.type
_entity_poly.pdbx_seq_one_letter_code
_entity_poly.pdbx_strand_id
1 'polypeptide(L)'
;MASSYYSVLTVNDAVTPSTVPGMMKNSFKTMILLVYLTIQSNATETSTYTTKYDGIDLDEILDNDRLLTGYVNCLMDLGPCTADGKELKKNLPDAIENDCKKCTERQREGADRVCHYLIDNRPEDWTKLEEKYKSDGSYRAKYLASKQTKDEKESNATKSSEDTNNVSKE
;
A
#
# COMPACT_ATOMS: atom_id res chain seq x y z
N MET A 1 -71.01 -28.01 31.40
CA MET A 1 -69.68 -27.61 31.93
C MET A 1 -69.44 -26.20 31.41
N ALA A 2 -69.76 -25.19 32.21
CA ALA A 2 -69.89 -23.80 31.76
C ALA A 2 -68.87 -22.92 32.47
N SER A 3 -68.30 -21.97 31.71
CA SER A 3 -67.92 -20.59 32.08
C SER A 3 -67.00 -20.36 33.28
N SER A 4 -66.11 -19.38 33.36
CA SER A 4 -65.68 -18.26 32.50
C SER A 4 -64.64 -17.45 33.31
N TYR A 5 -64.05 -16.43 32.67
CA TYR A 5 -63.56 -15.16 33.25
C TYR A 5 -62.13 -15.08 33.86
N TYR A 6 -61.28 -14.34 33.12
CA TYR A 6 -60.47 -13.17 33.52
C TYR A 6 -60.22 -12.87 35.01
N SER A 7 -58.97 -12.52 35.35
CA SER A 7 -58.50 -11.33 36.12
C SER A 7 -57.00 -11.49 36.45
N VAL A 8 -56.09 -10.76 35.80
CA VAL A 8 -55.45 -9.50 36.26
C VAL A 8 -55.21 -9.44 37.77
N LEU A 9 -53.93 -9.55 38.17
CA LEU A 9 -53.38 -9.09 39.46
C LEU A 9 -52.06 -8.37 39.12
N THR A 10 -52.05 -7.03 39.03
CA THR A 10 -51.75 -6.05 40.10
C THR A 10 -50.42 -6.36 40.78
N VAL A 11 -49.31 -5.78 40.27
CA VAL A 11 -48.65 -4.57 40.80
C VAL A 11 -48.41 -4.68 42.31
N ASN A 12 -47.20 -5.14 42.67
CA ASN A 12 -46.65 -4.92 44.00
C ASN A 12 -45.78 -3.66 43.98
N ASP A 13 -46.20 -2.73 44.82
CA ASP A 13 -45.40 -1.88 45.69
C ASP A 13 -44.46 -0.83 45.08
N ALA A 14 -45.03 0.39 45.05
CA ALA A 14 -44.51 1.55 45.76
C ALA A 14 -43.02 1.90 45.56
N VAL A 15 -42.76 2.78 44.59
CA VAL A 15 -41.67 3.75 44.71
C VAL A 15 -42.21 5.12 44.32
N THR A 16 -42.40 5.97 45.32
CA THR A 16 -42.53 7.42 45.15
C THR A 16 -41.46 8.11 46.02
N PRO A 17 -41.29 9.43 45.97
CA PRO A 17 -40.10 10.04 45.39
C PRO A 17 -39.35 10.84 46.47
N SER A 18 -38.07 11.18 46.27
CA SER A 18 -37.53 12.47 46.77
C SER A 18 -36.05 12.64 46.47
N THR A 19 -35.81 13.62 45.59
CA THR A 19 -34.80 14.68 45.74
C THR A 19 -33.35 14.27 46.03
N VAL A 20 -32.54 14.25 44.96
CA VAL A 20 -31.14 14.67 45.06
C VAL A 20 -31.00 16.12 44.57
N PRO A 21 -30.43 17.04 45.37
CA PRO A 21 -30.26 18.43 44.97
C PRO A 21 -29.16 18.57 43.93
N GLY A 22 -29.42 19.38 42.91
CA GLY A 22 -28.47 19.70 41.87
C GLY A 22 -27.23 20.42 42.41
N MET A 23 -26.07 20.03 41.89
CA MET A 23 -24.92 20.89 41.72
C MET A 23 -24.24 20.59 40.38
N MET A 24 -24.91 20.98 39.29
CA MET A 24 -24.29 21.13 37.96
C MET A 24 -23.53 22.46 37.91
N LYS A 25 -22.30 22.50 38.42
CA LYS A 25 -21.33 23.56 38.10
C LYS A 25 -19.93 22.94 38.14
N ASN A 26 -19.43 22.51 36.96
CA ASN A 26 -18.02 22.29 36.59
C ASN A 26 -17.76 21.06 35.67
N SER A 27 -18.81 20.37 35.19
CA SER A 27 -18.65 19.17 34.34
C SER A 27 -18.07 19.40 32.95
N PHE A 28 -17.98 20.63 32.44
CA PHE A 28 -17.36 20.88 31.14
C PHE A 28 -15.82 20.85 31.20
N LYS A 29 -15.23 21.31 32.30
CA LYS A 29 -13.77 21.30 32.47
C LYS A 29 -13.24 19.89 32.67
N THR A 30 -13.97 19.04 33.39
CA THR A 30 -13.61 17.63 33.59
C THR A 30 -13.83 16.78 32.34
N MET A 31 -14.87 17.08 31.53
CA MET A 31 -15.09 16.37 30.26
C MET A 31 -14.02 16.74 29.21
N ILE A 32 -13.58 18.00 29.16
CA ILE A 32 -12.44 18.44 28.33
C ILE A 32 -11.12 17.79 28.79
N LEU A 33 -10.92 17.61 30.09
CA LEU A 33 -9.72 16.98 30.66
C LEU A 33 -9.64 15.48 30.34
N LEU A 34 -10.78 14.79 30.26
CA LEU A 34 -10.86 13.38 29.87
C LEU A 34 -10.67 13.18 28.35
N VAL A 35 -11.15 14.10 27.51
CA VAL A 35 -10.89 14.09 26.06
C VAL A 35 -9.41 14.41 25.76
N TYR A 36 -8.79 15.32 26.52
CA TYR A 36 -7.37 15.69 26.35
C TYR A 36 -6.41 14.53 26.68
N LEU A 37 -6.77 13.65 27.61
CA LEU A 37 -5.99 12.45 27.96
C LEU A 37 -6.11 11.29 26.95
N THR A 38 -7.07 11.34 26.02
CA THR A 38 -7.20 10.32 24.95
C THR A 38 -6.35 10.62 23.71
N ILE A 39 -5.67 11.77 23.66
CA ILE A 39 -4.63 12.05 22.66
C ILE A 39 -3.31 11.42 23.13
N GLN A 40 -3.34 10.13 23.47
CA GLN A 40 -2.11 9.36 23.53
C GLN A 40 -1.76 9.05 22.08
N SER A 41 -0.75 9.76 21.58
CA SER A 41 -0.10 9.49 20.31
C SER A 41 0.24 8.02 20.23
N ASN A 42 -0.52 7.26 19.43
CA ASN A 42 -0.04 6.00 18.89
C ASN A 42 1.11 6.37 17.95
N ALA A 43 2.32 6.52 18.49
CA ALA A 43 3.52 6.37 17.71
C ALA A 43 3.55 4.89 17.30
N THR A 44 2.87 4.56 16.20
CA THR A 44 3.13 3.31 15.50
C THR A 44 4.59 3.40 15.09
N GLU A 45 5.47 2.72 15.83
CA GLU A 45 6.79 2.39 15.33
C GLU A 45 6.55 1.57 14.05
N THR A 46 6.63 2.24 12.90
CA THR A 46 6.52 1.59 11.61
C THR A 46 7.78 0.76 11.45
N SER A 47 7.70 -0.52 11.82
CA SER A 47 8.80 -1.46 11.61
C SER A 47 9.03 -1.61 10.11
N THR A 48 10.13 -1.02 9.62
CA THR A 48 10.53 -1.17 8.24
C THR A 48 11.10 -2.56 8.00
N TYR A 49 11.16 -2.99 6.74
CA TYR A 49 11.98 -4.15 6.39
C TYR A 49 13.46 -3.87 6.69
N THR A 50 14.26 -4.94 6.77
CA THR A 50 15.69 -4.80 6.99
C THR A 50 16.34 -4.00 5.86
N THR A 51 17.26 -3.11 6.23
CA THR A 51 18.03 -2.29 5.28
C THR A 51 19.38 -2.90 4.91
N LYS A 52 19.65 -4.12 5.40
CA LYS A 52 20.92 -4.84 5.21
C LYS A 52 21.31 -4.98 3.74
N TYR A 53 20.32 -5.04 2.86
CA TYR A 53 20.49 -5.30 1.43
C TYR A 53 20.16 -4.08 0.55
N ASP A 54 19.96 -2.90 1.13
CA ASP A 54 19.65 -1.67 0.38
C ASP A 54 20.83 -1.16 -0.48
N GLY A 55 22.03 -1.74 -0.30
CA GLY A 55 23.23 -1.42 -1.07
C GLY A 55 23.57 -2.41 -2.18
N ILE A 56 22.63 -3.28 -2.57
CA ILE A 56 22.82 -4.20 -3.70
C ILE A 56 22.91 -3.42 -5.02
N ASP A 57 23.82 -3.85 -5.89
CA ASP A 57 23.95 -3.32 -7.24
C ASP A 57 22.84 -3.89 -8.13
N LEU A 58 21.76 -3.11 -8.29
CA LEU A 58 20.66 -3.49 -9.17
C LEU A 58 21.06 -3.44 -10.64
N ASP A 59 22.04 -2.63 -11.04
CA ASP A 59 22.49 -2.50 -12.43
C ASP A 59 23.14 -3.82 -12.85
N GLU A 60 24.06 -4.33 -12.02
CA GLU A 60 24.73 -5.60 -12.26
C GLU A 60 23.72 -6.75 -12.39
N ILE A 61 22.69 -6.79 -11.55
CA ILE A 61 21.68 -7.84 -11.59
C ILE A 61 20.82 -7.74 -12.85
N LEU A 62 20.36 -6.53 -13.20
CA LEU A 62 19.47 -6.32 -14.34
C LEU A 62 20.18 -6.48 -15.69
N ASP A 63 21.48 -6.15 -15.77
CA ASP A 63 22.27 -6.30 -16.99
C ASP A 63 22.80 -7.74 -17.19
N ASN A 64 22.73 -8.58 -16.16
CA ASN A 64 23.20 -9.96 -16.20
C ASN A 64 22.05 -10.96 -16.22
N ASP A 65 21.71 -11.45 -17.42
CA ASP A 65 20.62 -12.41 -17.64
C ASP A 65 20.68 -13.65 -16.72
N ARG A 66 21.89 -14.16 -16.46
CA ARG A 66 22.08 -15.32 -15.59
C ARG A 66 21.77 -14.99 -14.13
N LEU A 67 22.19 -13.82 -13.64
CA LEU A 67 21.88 -13.38 -12.27
C LEU A 67 20.38 -13.11 -12.13
N LEU A 68 19.79 -12.33 -13.03
CA LEU A 68 18.36 -12.02 -13.02
C LEU A 68 17.51 -13.28 -13.06
N THR A 69 17.83 -14.23 -13.94
CA THR A 69 17.14 -15.52 -14.02
C THR A 69 17.27 -16.32 -12.71
N GLY A 70 18.41 -16.22 -12.02
CA GLY A 70 18.59 -16.78 -10.68
C GLY A 70 17.60 -16.20 -9.66
N TYR A 71 17.45 -14.86 -9.64
CA TYR A 71 16.47 -14.20 -8.77
C TYR A 71 15.03 -14.56 -9.12
N VAL A 72 14.66 -14.55 -10.40
CA VAL A 72 13.31 -14.96 -10.85
C VAL A 72 13.03 -16.39 -10.42
N ASN A 73 13.95 -17.33 -10.64
CA ASN A 73 13.78 -18.72 -10.22
C ASN A 73 13.66 -18.86 -8.70
N CYS A 74 14.46 -18.13 -7.93
CA CYS A 74 14.32 -18.06 -6.47
C CYS A 74 12.91 -17.62 -6.07
N LEU A 75 12.43 -16.49 -6.62
CA LEU A 75 11.09 -15.97 -6.36
C LEU A 75 10.01 -16.97 -6.78
N MET A 76 10.23 -17.72 -7.86
CA MET A 76 9.29 -18.71 -8.37
C MET A 76 9.29 -20.07 -7.65
N ASP A 77 10.18 -20.32 -6.69
CA ASP A 77 10.43 -21.66 -6.09
C ASP A 77 11.04 -22.69 -7.06
N LEU A 78 11.75 -22.22 -8.09
CA LEU A 78 12.37 -23.07 -9.13
C LEU A 78 13.89 -23.21 -8.96
N GLY A 79 14.47 -22.57 -7.95
CA GLY A 79 15.92 -22.61 -7.72
C GLY A 79 16.32 -22.09 -6.34
N PRO A 80 17.62 -22.17 -6.02
CA PRO A 80 18.15 -21.65 -4.76
C PRO A 80 18.04 -20.12 -4.72
N CYS A 81 17.92 -19.59 -3.49
CA CYS A 81 17.94 -18.16 -3.24
C CYS A 81 19.28 -17.73 -2.65
N THR A 82 19.78 -16.57 -3.08
CA THR A 82 20.78 -15.81 -2.34
C THR A 82 20.18 -15.29 -1.02
N ALA A 83 21.01 -14.79 -0.11
CA ALA A 83 20.55 -14.35 1.21
C ALA A 83 19.57 -13.16 1.12
N ASP A 84 19.82 -12.26 0.19
CA ASP A 84 18.99 -11.11 -0.14
C ASP A 84 17.73 -11.51 -0.93
N GLY A 85 17.85 -12.38 -1.93
CA GLY A 85 16.69 -12.91 -2.66
C GLY A 85 15.71 -13.64 -1.74
N LYS A 86 16.23 -14.35 -0.73
CA LYS A 86 15.41 -14.99 0.31
C LYS A 86 14.67 -13.98 1.18
N GLU A 87 15.31 -12.88 1.55
CA GLU A 87 14.69 -11.82 2.33
C GLU A 87 13.61 -11.10 1.51
N LEU A 88 13.89 -10.78 0.25
CA LEU A 88 12.92 -10.22 -0.69
C LEU A 88 11.70 -11.13 -0.81
N LYS A 89 11.92 -12.41 -1.13
CA LYS A 89 10.86 -13.41 -1.29
C LYS A 89 9.94 -13.52 -0.08
N LYS A 90 10.53 -13.47 1.12
CA LYS A 90 9.82 -13.55 2.40
C LYS A 90 8.90 -12.34 2.61
N ASN A 91 9.37 -11.15 2.26
CA ASN A 91 8.65 -9.89 2.52
C ASN A 91 7.71 -9.49 1.38
N LEU A 92 7.88 -10.06 0.17
CA LEU A 92 7.13 -9.67 -1.03
C LEU A 92 5.60 -9.77 -0.88
N PRO A 93 5.02 -10.82 -0.27
CA PRO A 93 3.56 -10.89 -0.08
C PRO A 93 3.01 -9.75 0.79
N ASP A 94 3.69 -9.45 1.90
CA ASP A 94 3.32 -8.34 2.80
C ASP A 94 3.47 -6.98 2.11
N ALA A 95 4.51 -6.81 1.28
CA ALA A 95 4.75 -5.58 0.53
C ALA A 95 3.66 -5.34 -0.53
N ILE A 96 3.19 -6.39 -1.21
CA ILE A 96 2.12 -6.28 -2.21
C ILE A 96 0.77 -6.02 -1.53
N GLU A 97 0.45 -6.74 -0.46
CA GLU A 97 -0.83 -6.59 0.26
C GLU A 97 -0.97 -5.21 0.93
N ASN A 98 0.15 -4.59 1.31
CA ASN A 98 0.17 -3.35 2.08
C ASN A 98 0.78 -2.16 1.34
N ASP A 99 0.86 -2.19 0.01
CA ASP A 99 1.42 -1.10 -0.81
C ASP A 99 2.79 -0.61 -0.30
N CYS A 100 3.70 -1.54 0.00
CA CYS A 100 5.06 -1.28 0.44
C CYS A 100 5.15 -0.32 1.66
N LYS A 101 4.16 -0.35 2.57
CA LYS A 101 4.12 0.52 3.78
C LYS A 101 5.37 0.44 4.64
N LYS A 102 6.04 -0.72 4.68
CA LYS A 102 7.26 -0.97 5.47
C LYS A 102 8.56 -0.84 4.65
N CYS A 103 8.45 -0.55 3.36
CA CYS A 103 9.62 -0.39 2.49
C CYS A 103 10.33 0.93 2.78
N THR A 104 11.67 0.92 2.71
CA THR A 104 12.45 2.15 2.66
C THR A 104 12.29 2.84 1.30
N GLU A 105 12.69 4.10 1.20
CA GLU A 105 12.66 4.82 -0.08
C GLU A 105 13.50 4.10 -1.14
N ARG A 106 14.72 3.66 -0.78
CA ARG A 106 15.57 2.87 -1.69
C ARG A 106 14.90 1.58 -2.15
N GLN A 107 14.18 0.89 -1.27
CA GLN A 107 13.47 -0.33 -1.63
C GLN A 107 12.32 -0.06 -2.61
N ARG A 108 11.64 1.08 -2.48
CA ARG A 108 10.58 1.50 -3.41
C ARG A 108 11.15 1.87 -4.77
N GLU A 109 12.19 2.71 -4.79
CA GLU A 109 12.89 3.09 -6.02
C GLU A 109 13.47 1.86 -6.74
N GLY A 110 14.10 0.97 -5.98
CA GLY A 110 14.63 -0.30 -6.49
C GLY A 110 13.54 -1.22 -7.03
N ALA A 111 12.44 -1.36 -6.30
CA ALA A 111 11.30 -2.15 -6.76
C ALA A 111 10.72 -1.59 -8.05
N ASP A 112 10.49 -0.28 -8.16
CA ASP A 112 9.98 0.34 -9.38
C ASP A 112 10.90 0.09 -10.57
N ARG A 113 12.20 0.24 -10.37
CA ARG A 113 13.19 0.01 -11.43
C ARG A 113 13.20 -1.44 -11.91
N VAL A 114 13.18 -2.40 -10.99
CA VAL A 114 13.13 -3.83 -11.33
C VAL A 114 11.81 -4.18 -12.03
N CYS A 115 10.68 -3.68 -11.52
CA CYS A 115 9.36 -3.92 -12.12
C CYS A 115 9.28 -3.36 -13.54
N HIS A 116 9.69 -2.12 -13.77
CA HIS A 116 9.72 -1.52 -15.11
C HIS A 116 10.60 -2.35 -16.07
N TYR A 117 11.81 -2.73 -15.64
CA TYR A 117 12.70 -3.54 -16.45
C TYR A 117 12.07 -4.89 -16.81
N LEU A 118 11.45 -5.57 -15.85
CA LEU A 118 10.80 -6.87 -16.09
C LEU A 118 9.60 -6.73 -17.03
N ILE A 119 8.78 -5.70 -16.89
CA ILE A 119 7.63 -5.46 -17.77
C ILE A 119 8.10 -5.24 -19.22
N ASP A 120 9.18 -4.49 -19.41
CA ASP A 120 9.68 -4.11 -20.73
C ASP A 120 10.53 -5.20 -21.41
N ASN A 121 11.40 -5.86 -20.65
CA ASN A 121 12.44 -6.74 -21.21
C ASN A 121 12.19 -8.23 -20.92
N ARG A 122 11.37 -8.55 -19.90
CA ARG A 122 11.11 -9.92 -19.44
C ARG A 122 9.61 -10.17 -19.19
N PRO A 123 8.72 -9.85 -20.15
CA PRO A 123 7.26 -9.84 -19.92
C PRO A 123 6.70 -11.21 -19.52
N GLU A 124 7.32 -12.31 -19.98
CA GLU A 124 6.94 -13.66 -19.57
C GLU A 124 7.23 -13.92 -18.09
N ASP A 125 8.41 -13.50 -17.60
CA ASP A 125 8.79 -13.68 -16.21
C ASP A 125 7.97 -12.76 -15.30
N TRP A 126 7.69 -11.53 -15.74
CA TRP A 126 6.75 -10.64 -15.06
C TRP A 126 5.37 -11.27 -14.90
N THR A 127 4.83 -11.85 -15.97
CA THR A 127 3.50 -12.50 -15.95
C THR A 127 3.46 -13.67 -14.96
N LYS A 128 4.51 -14.50 -14.92
CA LYS A 128 4.63 -15.60 -13.94
C LYS A 128 4.67 -15.09 -12.50
N LEU A 129 5.39 -13.99 -12.26
CA LEU A 129 5.48 -13.37 -10.93
C LEU A 129 4.15 -12.74 -10.50
N GLU A 130 3.46 -12.03 -11.40
CA GLU A 130 2.11 -11.49 -11.15
C GLU A 130 1.14 -12.61 -10.73
N GLU A 131 1.16 -13.73 -11.46
CA GLU A 131 0.32 -14.89 -11.14
C GLU A 131 0.69 -15.50 -9.79
N LYS A 132 1.99 -15.73 -9.53
CA LYS A 132 2.46 -16.32 -8.27
C LYS A 132 2.06 -15.51 -7.06
N TYR A 133 2.23 -14.19 -7.14
CA TYR A 133 1.95 -13.27 -6.03
C TYR A 133 0.53 -12.68 -6.06
N LYS A 134 -0.31 -13.15 -6.98
CA LYS A 134 -1.72 -12.75 -7.12
C LYS A 134 -1.91 -11.24 -7.26
N SER A 135 -1.08 -10.60 -8.08
CA SER A 135 -1.27 -9.20 -8.43
C SER A 135 -2.55 -9.01 -9.24
N ASP A 136 -3.21 -7.87 -9.07
CA ASP A 136 -4.39 -7.47 -9.85
C ASP A 136 -4.04 -6.88 -11.22
N GLY A 137 -2.74 -6.79 -11.55
CA GLY A 137 -2.23 -6.19 -12.79
C GLY A 137 -2.31 -4.66 -12.83
N SER A 138 -2.78 -4.01 -11.75
CA SER A 138 -2.97 -2.57 -11.72
C SER A 138 -1.64 -1.81 -11.83
N TYR A 139 -0.56 -2.34 -11.27
CA TYR A 139 0.77 -1.75 -11.38
C TYR A 139 1.25 -1.71 -12.84
N ARG A 140 1.21 -2.86 -13.53
CA ARG A 140 1.60 -2.97 -14.94
C ARG A 140 0.76 -2.04 -15.82
N ALA A 141 -0.55 -2.00 -15.61
CA ALA A 141 -1.45 -1.12 -16.36
C ALA A 141 -1.10 0.36 -16.18
N LYS A 142 -0.87 0.79 -14.92
CA LYS A 142 -0.46 2.17 -14.60
C LYS A 142 0.88 2.53 -15.24
N TYR A 143 1.86 1.62 -15.18
CA TYR A 143 3.18 1.83 -15.79
C TYR A 143 3.07 2.04 -17.30
N LEU A 144 2.41 1.11 -18.01
CA LEU A 144 2.27 1.19 -19.47
C LEU A 144 1.51 2.44 -19.93
N ALA A 145 0.46 2.84 -19.20
CA ALA A 145 -0.24 4.10 -19.47
C ALA A 145 0.68 5.31 -19.28
N SER A 146 1.47 5.34 -18.19
CA SER A 146 2.42 6.43 -17.95
C SER A 146 3.51 6.52 -19.01
N LYS A 147 3.97 5.37 -19.53
CA LYS A 147 4.99 5.29 -20.57
C LYS A 147 4.49 5.85 -21.91
N GLN A 148 3.29 5.47 -22.34
CA GLN A 148 2.65 6.00 -23.56
C GLN A 148 2.52 7.53 -23.51
N THR A 149 2.12 8.09 -22.36
CA THR A 149 2.01 9.57 -22.23
C THR A 149 3.36 10.30 -22.31
N LYS A 150 4.48 9.63 -21.99
CA LYS A 150 5.82 10.20 -22.13
C LYS A 150 6.25 10.20 -23.59
N ASP A 151 6.04 9.09 -24.28
CA ASP A 151 6.35 8.94 -25.71
C ASP A 151 5.55 9.96 -26.57
N GLU A 152 4.30 10.22 -26.21
CA GLU A 152 3.45 11.25 -26.84
C GLU A 152 3.89 12.69 -26.56
N LYS A 153 4.47 12.96 -25.39
CA LYS A 153 5.00 14.29 -25.05
C LYS A 153 6.34 14.55 -25.72
N GLU A 154 7.18 13.53 -25.87
CA GLU A 154 8.48 13.62 -26.53
C GLU A 154 8.35 13.75 -28.05
N SER A 155 7.39 13.05 -28.65
CA SER A 155 7.04 13.22 -30.07
C SER A 155 6.41 14.58 -30.38
N ASN A 156 5.63 15.16 -29.47
CA ASN A 156 5.08 16.52 -29.63
C ASN A 156 6.10 17.65 -29.33
N ALA A 157 7.13 17.39 -28.51
CA ALA A 157 8.21 18.35 -28.26
C ALA A 157 9.19 18.46 -29.45
N THR A 158 9.39 17.37 -30.20
CA THR A 158 10.31 17.33 -31.35
C THR A 158 9.77 18.10 -32.57
N LYS A 159 8.46 18.35 -32.66
CA LYS A 159 7.85 19.11 -33.77
C LYS A 159 7.96 20.64 -33.63
N SER A 160 8.51 21.16 -32.53
CA SER A 160 8.60 22.60 -32.28
C SER A 160 9.93 23.27 -32.69
N SER A 161 10.89 22.53 -33.25
CA SER A 161 12.21 23.09 -33.64
C SER A 161 12.50 23.08 -35.15
N GLU A 162 11.53 22.76 -36.00
CA GLU A 162 11.70 22.71 -37.45
C GLU A 162 10.74 23.66 -38.17
N ASP A 163 10.69 24.93 -37.73
CA ASP A 163 9.96 26.01 -38.42
C ASP A 163 10.62 27.38 -38.15
N THR A 164 11.94 27.52 -38.31
CA THR A 164 12.60 28.86 -38.33
C THR A 164 13.75 29.00 -39.32
N ASN A 165 13.78 28.26 -40.43
CA ASN A 165 14.77 28.52 -41.50
C ASN A 165 14.20 28.33 -42.90
N ASN A 166 13.22 29.16 -43.30
CA ASN A 166 13.11 29.53 -44.71
C ASN A 166 12.34 30.83 -44.95
N VAL A 167 12.88 31.97 -44.51
CA VAL A 167 12.55 33.27 -45.12
C VAL A 167 13.83 34.09 -45.14
N SER A 168 14.45 34.19 -46.33
CA SER A 168 15.16 35.38 -46.83
C SER A 168 15.90 35.04 -48.13
N LYS A 169 15.18 35.10 -49.25
CA LYS A 169 15.77 35.41 -50.56
C LYS A 169 14.74 36.08 -51.46
N GLU A 170 14.68 37.41 -51.36
CA GLU A 170 14.37 38.34 -52.46
C GLU A 170 15.24 39.59 -52.29
#